data_AF-A0A3D2XWS9-F1
#
_entry.id   AF-A0A3D2XWS9-F1
#
_cell.length_a   1.000
_cell.length_b   1.000
_cell.length_c   1.000
_cell.angle_alpha   90.00
_cell.angle_beta   90.00
_cell.angle_gamma   90.00
#
_symmetry.space_group_name_H-M   'P 1'
#
loop_
_entity.id
_entity.type
_entity.pdbx_description
1 polymer ?
#
loop_
_entity_poly.entity_id
_entity_poly.type
_entity_poly.pdbx_seq_one_letter_code
_entity_poly.pdbx_strand_id
1 'polypeptide(L)' 'MTNYIFVTGGVVSSLGKGIAAASLAAILEARGLTVTMLKLDPYINVDPGTMSPIQ' A
#
# COMPACT_ATOMS: atom_id res chain seq x y z
N MET A 1 -17.75 0.64 13.49
CA MET A 1 -16.35 0.90 13.88
C MET A 1 -15.48 0.57 12.67
N THR A 2 -14.52 1.42 12.33
CA THR A 2 -13.62 1.17 11.20
C THR A 2 -12.59 0.12 11.57
N ASN A 3 -12.37 -0.87 10.71
CA ASN A 3 -11.35 -1.90 10.88
C ASN A 3 -10.06 -1.49 10.16
N TYR A 4 -8.90 -1.84 10.74
CA TYR A 4 -7.59 -1.52 10.18
C TYR A 4 -6.81 -2.81 9.90
N ILE A 5 -6.22 -2.91 8.71
CA ILE A 5 -5.34 -4.02 8.31
C ILE A 5 -3.97 -3.43 7.98
N PHE A 6 -2.95 -3.85 8.72
CA PHE A 6 -1.56 -3.45 8.46
C PHE A 6 -0.86 -4.49 7.60
N VAL A 7 -0.32 -4.05 6.46
CA VAL A 7 0.46 -4.91 5.56
C VAL A 7 1.94 -4.58 5.72
N THR A 8 2.71 -5.52 6.25
CA THR A 8 4.17 -5.40 6.44
C THR A 8 4.93 -6.35 5.52
N GLY A 9 6.26 -6.21 5.44
CA GLY A 9 7.12 -7.04 4.59
C GLY A 9 8.40 -7.44 5.29
N GLY A 10 8.85 -8.67 5.07
CA GLY A 10 10.13 -9.18 5.57
C GLY A 10 11.03 -9.69 4.44
N VAL A 11 12.27 -10.03 4.80
CA VAL A 11 13.30 -10.62 3.94
C VAL A 11 13.85 -9.67 2.88
N VAL A 12 13.07 -9.32 1.85
CA VAL A 12 13.52 -8.45 0.74
C VAL A 12 12.46 -7.45 0.30
N SER A 13 12.90 -6.36 -0.35
CA SER A 13 12.03 -5.40 -1.04
C SER A 13 11.54 -5.97 -2.38
N SER A 14 10.67 -5.24 -3.08
CA SER A 14 10.15 -5.60 -4.42
C SER A 14 9.33 -6.90 -4.53
N LEU A 15 8.91 -7.49 -3.40
CA LEU A 15 8.02 -8.69 -3.34
C LEU A 15 6.57 -8.47 -3.83
N GLY A 16 6.24 -7.33 -4.43
CA GLY A 16 4.86 -7.06 -4.88
C GLY A 16 3.86 -6.76 -3.76
N LYS A 17 4.32 -6.27 -2.60
CA LYS A 17 3.45 -5.95 -1.44
C LYS A 17 2.29 -5.01 -1.78
N GLY A 18 2.53 -4.02 -2.64
CA GLY A 18 1.48 -3.10 -3.10
C GLY A 18 0.39 -3.82 -3.89
N ILE A 19 0.78 -4.75 -4.78
CA ILE A 19 -0.16 -5.55 -5.57
C ILE A 19 -0.94 -6.50 -4.65
N ALA A 20 -0.28 -7.17 -3.70
CA ALA A 20 -0.95 -8.04 -2.75
C ALA A 20 -2.01 -7.31 -1.90
N ALA A 21 -1.67 -6.11 -1.39
CA ALA A 21 -2.61 -5.26 -0.65
C ALA A 21 -3.78 -4.78 -1.53
N ALA A 22 -3.51 -4.37 -2.77
CA ALA A 22 -4.54 -3.95 -3.71
C ALA A 22 -5.50 -5.09 -4.07
N SER A 23 -5.00 -6.30 -4.28
CA SER A 23 -5.83 -7.50 -4.54
C SER A 23 -6.71 -7.85 -3.34
N LEU A 24 -6.20 -7.72 -2.11
CA LEU A 24 -7.00 -7.91 -0.90
C LEU A 24 -8.12 -6.86 -0.81
N ALA A 25 -7.81 -5.58 -1.07
CA ALA A 25 -8.80 -4.51 -1.10
C ALA A 25 -9.90 -4.79 -2.14
N ALA A 26 -9.53 -5.21 -3.36
CA ALA A 26 -10.48 -5.55 -4.42
C ALA A 26 -11.44 -6.69 -4.01
N ILE A 27 -10.96 -7.70 -3.29
CA ILE A 27 -11.82 -8.79 -2.76
C ILE A 27 -12.79 -8.26 -1.69
N LEU A 28 -12.32 -7.36 -0.81
CA LEU A 28 -13.16 -6.77 0.23
C LEU A 28 -14.24 -5.85 -0.37
N GLU A 29 -13.89 -5.04 -1.38
CA GLU A 29 -14.85 -4.24 -2.14
C GLU A 29 -15.87 -5.12 -2.87
N ALA A 30 -15.44 -6.23 -3.48
CA ALA A 30 -16.33 -7.20 -4.12
C ALA A 30 -17.31 -7.87 -3.12
N ARG A 31 -17.02 -7.81 -1.81
CA ARG A 31 -17.92 -8.23 -0.73
C ARG A 31 -18.82 -7.11 -0.20
N GLY A 32 -18.86 -5.96 -0.88
CA GLY A 32 -19.69 -4.81 -0.51
C GLY A 32 -19.16 -4.01 0.68
N LEU A 33 -17.89 -4.18 1.05
CA LEU A 33 -17.27 -3.39 2.11
C LEU A 33 -16.72 -2.08 1.54
N THR A 34 -16.89 -0.98 2.28
CA THR A 34 -16.19 0.26 1.99
C THR A 34 -14.73 0.14 2.45
N VAL A 35 -13.80 0.21 1.51
CA VAL A 35 -12.36 0.06 1.76
C VAL A 35 -11.64 1.33 1.33
N THR A 36 -10.57 1.67 2.04
CA THR A 36 -9.60 2.68 1.62
C THR A 36 -8.19 2.15 1.87
N MET A 37 -7.23 2.61 1.07
CA MET A 37 -5.82 2.24 1.21
C MET A 37 -4.97 3.46 1.50
N LEU A 38 -3.95 3.29 2.35
CA LEU A 38 -2.93 4.28 2.63
C LEU A 38 -1.56 3.64 2.46
N LYS A 39 -0.67 4.32 1.74
CA LYS A 39 0.72 3.93 1.57
C LYS A 39 1.60 4.75 2.50
N LEU A 40 2.42 4.08 3.30
CA LEU A 40 3.48 4.69 4.10
C LEU A 40 4.81 4.46 3.39
N ASP A 41 5.45 5.55 2.96
CA ASP A 41 6.77 5.56 2.34
C ASP A 41 7.82 6.05 3.34
N PRO A 42 8.84 5.24 3.69
CA PRO A 42 9.79 5.55 4.76
C PRO A 42 10.93 6.48 4.31
N TYR A 43 10.69 7.34 3.31
CA TYR A 43 11.68 8.28 2.80
C TYR A 43 11.55 9.64 3.49
N ILE A 44 12.63 10.41 3.51
CA ILE A 44 12.64 11.75 4.12
C ILE A 44 11.99 12.81 3.22
N ASN A 45 11.86 12.54 1.92
CA ASN A 45 11.19 13.41 0.98
C ASN A 45 9.75 13.67 1.44
N VAL A 46 9.37 14.94 1.53
CA VAL A 46 8.01 15.35 1.93
C VAL A 46 6.98 14.83 0.92
N ASP A 47 7.35 14.83 -0.35
CA ASP A 47 6.56 14.33 -1.46
C ASP A 47 7.49 13.79 -2.56
N PRO A 48 6.99 12.95 -3.48
CA PRO A 48 7.81 12.37 -4.54
C PRO A 48 8.16 13.35 -5.67
N GLY A 49 7.68 14.60 -5.65
CA GLY A 49 7.87 15.58 -6.73
C GLY A 49 9.32 16.01 -6.95
N THR A 50 10.19 15.80 -5.96
CA THR A 50 11.64 16.03 -6.10
C THR A 50 12.43 14.77 -6.46
N MET A 51 11.77 13.61 -6.61
CA MET A 51 12.43 12.36 -6.96
C MET A 51 12.64 12.27 -8.48
N SER A 52 13.75 11.67 -8.89
CA SER A 52 13.95 11.31 -10.30
C SER A 52 13.01 10.17 -10.69
N PRO A 53 12.20 10.27 -11.76
CA PRO A 53 11.27 9.21 -12.17
C PRO A 53 11.91 7.89 -12.61
N ILE A 54 13.22 7.88 -12.87
CA ILE A 54 13.96 6.73 -13.43
C ILE A 54 14.74 5.96 -12.36
N GLN A 55 14.91 6.54 -11.17
CA GLN A 55 15.66 5.95 -10.05
C GLN A 55 14.78 5.05 -9.21
#